data_AF-A0A844Z150-F1
#
_entry.id   AF-A0A844Z150-F1
#
_cell.length_a   1.000
_cell.length_b   1.000
_cell.length_c   1.000
_cell.angle_alpha   90.00
_cell.angle_beta   90.00
_cell.angle_gamma   90.00
#
_symmetry.space_group_name_H-M   'P 1'
#
loop_
_entity.id
_entity.type
_entity.pdbx_description
1 polymer ?
#
loop_
_entity_poly.entity_id
_entity_poly.type
_entity_poly.pdbx_seq_one_letter_code
_entity_poly.pdbx_strand_id
1 'polypeptide(L)'
;MGNVNLLAVVLGSLAFFGIGALWYGPLFGKAWKALVGYDGEKMPYPTAKLPVWLVMLLAFALEMLVVLMLGHNIARSNPAPHVIMMMAVGFGAVIMTPAIGINYLFQMRPGKLFAIDAGYMIVGMAAVGGVFVALS
;
A
#
# COMPACT_ATOMS: atom_id res chain seq x y z
N MET A 1 22.82 -15.12 -8.00
CA MET A 1 21.81 -14.09 -7.66
C MET A 1 20.82 -14.02 -8.81
N GLY A 2 19.52 -14.04 -8.54
CA GLY A 2 18.48 -14.09 -9.57
C GLY A 2 18.16 -12.72 -10.18
N ASN A 3 17.44 -12.73 -11.31
CA ASN A 3 16.83 -11.53 -11.86
C ASN A 3 15.52 -11.23 -11.11
N VAL A 4 15.14 -9.95 -11.03
CA VAL A 4 13.86 -9.57 -10.44
C VAL A 4 12.72 -10.08 -11.32
N ASN A 5 11.77 -10.80 -10.74
CA ASN A 5 10.56 -11.24 -11.45
C ASN A 5 9.63 -10.03 -11.67
N LEU A 6 9.79 -9.35 -12.82
CA LEU A 6 9.00 -8.16 -13.16
C LEU A 6 7.51 -8.46 -13.31
N LEU A 7 7.15 -9.69 -13.70
CA LEU A 7 5.74 -10.11 -13.76
C LEU A 7 5.13 -10.14 -12.35
N ALA A 8 5.84 -10.71 -11.37
CA ALA A 8 5.41 -10.69 -9.97
C ALA A 8 5.34 -9.26 -9.41
N VAL A 9 6.23 -8.36 -9.82
CA VAL A 9 6.17 -6.94 -9.44
C VAL A 9 4.89 -6.28 -9.95
N VAL A 10 4.57 -6.43 -11.24
CA VAL A 10 3.36 -5.84 -11.84
C VAL A 10 2.10 -6.43 -11.22
N LEU A 11 2.00 -7.76 -11.15
CA LEU A 11 0.82 -8.44 -10.60
C LEU A 11 0.66 -8.18 -9.10
N GLY A 12 1.76 -8.11 -8.34
CA GLY A 12 1.75 -7.75 -6.93
C GLY A 12 1.24 -6.33 -6.72
N SER A 13 1.71 -5.37 -7.53
CA SER A 13 1.22 -3.99 -7.49
C SER A 13 -0.26 -3.91 -7.85
N LEU A 14 -0.72 -4.66 -8.85
CA LEU A 14 -2.16 -4.71 -9.17
C LEU A 14 -2.99 -5.30 -8.03
N ALA A 15 -2.48 -6.31 -7.32
CA ALA A 15 -3.16 -6.91 -6.17
C ALA A 15 -3.29 -5.92 -5.00
N PHE A 16 -2.21 -5.20 -4.68
CA PHE A 16 -2.23 -4.17 -3.63
C PHE A 16 -3.16 -3.02 -4.01
N PHE A 17 -3.06 -2.49 -5.24
CA PHE A 17 -3.94 -1.43 -5.71
C PHE A 17 -5.42 -1.85 -5.74
N GLY A 18 -5.70 -3.10 -6.11
CA GLY A 18 -7.04 -3.70 -6.05
C GLY A 18 -7.57 -3.79 -4.62
N ILE A 19 -6.72 -4.13 -3.65
CA ILE A 19 -7.06 -4.04 -2.23
C ILE A 19 -7.42 -2.61 -1.86
N GLY A 20 -6.74 -1.59 -2.40
CA GLY A 20 -7.08 -0.19 -2.16
C GLY A 20 -8.53 0.14 -2.54
N ALA A 21 -8.97 -0.32 -3.72
CA ALA A 21 -10.35 -0.12 -4.16
C ALA A 21 -11.37 -0.80 -3.23
N LEU A 22 -11.08 -2.01 -2.73
CA LEU A 22 -11.93 -2.73 -1.78
C LEU A 22 -11.91 -2.10 -0.38
N TRP A 23 -10.73 -1.66 0.07
CA TRP A 23 -10.49 -1.13 1.41
C TRP A 23 -11.14 0.24 1.59
N TYR A 24 -10.84 1.17 0.69
CA TYR A 24 -11.37 2.53 0.72
C TYR A 24 -12.73 2.69 0.03
N GLY A 25 -13.23 1.64 -0.61
CA GLY A 25 -14.59 1.56 -1.15
C GLY A 25 -15.56 0.93 -0.14
N PRO A 26 -15.94 -0.34 -0.34
CA PRO A 26 -16.99 -0.99 0.44
C PRO A 26 -16.64 -1.26 1.91
N LEU A 27 -15.37 -1.52 2.27
CA LEU A 27 -15.01 -1.94 3.62
C LEU A 27 -14.96 -0.76 4.61
N PHE A 28 -14.08 0.21 4.35
CA PHE A 28 -13.82 1.33 5.26
C PHE A 28 -14.09 2.70 4.64
N GLY A 29 -14.55 2.78 3.39
CA GLY A 29 -14.70 4.04 2.67
C GLY A 29 -15.57 5.09 3.35
N LYS A 30 -16.67 4.67 3.99
CA LYS A 30 -17.54 5.60 4.75
C LYS A 30 -16.80 6.19 5.97
N ALA A 31 -16.14 5.34 6.75
CA ALA A 31 -15.40 5.76 7.94
C ALA A 31 -14.19 6.62 7.56
N TRP A 32 -13.43 6.20 6.54
CA TRP A 32 -12.30 6.94 6.01
C TRP A 32 -12.71 8.34 5.55
N LYS A 33 -13.77 8.46 4.71
CA LYS A 33 -14.29 9.75 4.23
C LYS A 33 -14.66 10.69 5.37
N ALA A 34 -15.36 10.19 6.39
CA ALA A 34 -15.72 10.99 7.56
C ALA A 34 -14.47 11.46 8.33
N LEU A 35 -13.46 10.60 8.50
CA LEU A 35 -12.23 10.91 9.24
C LEU A 35 -11.28 11.85 8.48
N VAL A 36 -11.28 11.82 7.15
CA VAL A 36 -10.55 12.81 6.34
C VAL A 36 -11.32 14.12 6.17
N GLY A 37 -12.55 14.23 6.70
CA GLY A 37 -13.38 15.43 6.67
C GLY A 37 -14.10 15.68 5.36
N TYR A 38 -14.39 14.63 4.58
CA TYR A 38 -15.18 14.74 3.35
C TYR A 38 -16.67 14.92 3.68
N ASP A 39 -17.22 16.08 3.32
CA ASP A 39 -18.61 16.48 3.59
C ASP A 39 -19.62 16.03 2.51
N GLY A 40 -19.13 15.42 1.42
CA GLY A 40 -19.96 15.00 0.29
C GLY A 40 -19.89 15.95 -0.91
N GLU A 41 -19.40 17.18 -0.74
CA GLU A 41 -19.25 18.15 -1.83
C GLU A 41 -17.79 18.39 -2.19
N LYS A 42 -16.91 18.54 -1.19
CA LYS A 42 -15.47 18.82 -1.42
C LYS A 42 -14.60 18.10 -0.41
N MET A 43 -13.44 17.65 -0.88
CA MET A 43 -12.37 17.25 0.05
C MET A 43 -11.87 18.51 0.79
N PRO A 44 -11.58 18.42 2.10
CA PRO A 44 -11.19 19.58 2.91
C PRO A 44 -9.77 20.07 2.61
N TYR A 45 -8.96 19.24 1.94
CA TYR A 45 -7.70 19.70 1.35
C TYR A 45 -8.00 20.39 0.02
N PRO A 46 -7.32 21.51 -0.30
CA PRO A 46 -7.47 22.13 -1.61
C PRO A 46 -7.24 21.03 -2.64
N THR A 47 -8.30 20.71 -3.40
CA THR A 47 -8.28 19.65 -4.38
C THR A 47 -7.10 19.97 -5.28
N ALA A 48 -6.06 19.14 -5.23
CA ALA A 48 -4.86 19.37 -6.02
C ALA A 48 -5.32 19.65 -7.45
N LYS A 49 -4.69 20.60 -8.15
CA LYS A 49 -4.99 20.89 -9.58
C LYS A 49 -4.76 19.66 -10.49
N LEU A 50 -4.39 18.52 -9.92
CA LEU A 50 -4.13 17.27 -10.61
C LEU A 50 -5.44 16.51 -10.83
N PRO A 51 -5.70 16.01 -12.04
CA PRO A 51 -6.88 15.18 -12.30
C PRO A 51 -6.75 13.83 -11.58
N VAL A 52 -7.90 13.26 -11.18
CA VAL A 52 -7.96 12.02 -10.38
C VAL A 52 -7.19 10.86 -11.03
N TRP A 53 -7.28 10.70 -12.36
CA TRP A 53 -6.56 9.64 -13.06
C TRP A 53 -5.04 9.72 -12.87
N LEU A 54 -4.49 10.94 -12.79
CA LEU A 54 -3.05 11.16 -12.60
C LEU A 54 -2.65 10.85 -11.17
N VAL A 55 -3.48 11.20 -10.18
CA VAL A 55 -3.25 10.82 -8.78
C VAL A 55 -3.22 9.29 -8.64
N MET A 56 -4.16 8.59 -9.27
CA MET A 56 -4.22 7.12 -9.25
C MET A 56 -3.00 6.51 -9.94
N LEU A 57 -2.57 7.05 -11.08
CA LEU A 57 -1.37 6.59 -11.78
C LEU A 57 -0.09 6.79 -10.95
N LEU A 58 0.07 7.96 -10.34
CA LEU A 58 1.23 8.27 -9.50
C LEU A 58 1.24 7.43 -8.23
N ALA A 59 0.09 7.21 -7.60
CA ALA A 59 -0.04 6.32 -6.45
C ALA A 59 0.36 4.89 -6.81
N PHE A 60 -0.16 4.36 -7.94
CA PHE A 60 0.23 3.05 -8.44
C PHE A 60 1.73 2.95 -8.75
N ALA A 61 2.31 3.98 -9.37
CA ALA A 61 3.74 4.00 -9.68
C ALA A 61 4.62 3.99 -8.42
N LEU A 62 4.26 4.77 -7.40
CA LEU A 62 4.96 4.77 -6.11
C LEU A 62 4.83 3.43 -5.38
N GLU A 63 3.65 2.83 -5.40
CA GLU A 63 3.41 1.49 -4.86
C GLU A 63 4.25 0.44 -5.58
N MET A 64 4.31 0.50 -6.92
CA MET A 64 5.13 -0.40 -7.74
C MET A 64 6.61 -0.28 -7.41
N LEU A 65 7.11 0.91 -7.03
CA LEU A 65 8.50 1.06 -6.57
C LEU A 65 8.75 0.34 -5.24
N VAL A 66 7.78 0.35 -4.32
CA VAL A 66 7.87 -0.42 -3.06
C VAL A 66 7.89 -1.92 -3.37
N VAL A 67 7.00 -2.38 -4.24
CA VAL A 67 6.92 -3.79 -4.66
C VAL A 67 8.19 -4.22 -5.42
N LEU A 68 8.76 -3.34 -6.25
CA LEU A 68 10.02 -3.57 -6.94
C LEU A 68 11.18 -3.76 -5.94
N MET A 69 11.22 -2.97 -4.87
CA MET A 69 12.23 -3.13 -3.83
C MET A 69 12.06 -4.45 -3.06
N LEU A 70 10.83 -4.88 -2.78
CA LEU A 70 10.58 -6.23 -2.23
C LEU A 70 11.08 -7.31 -3.20
N GLY A 71 10.74 -7.22 -4.49
CA GLY A 71 11.19 -8.14 -5.52
C GLY A 71 12.71 -8.18 -5.68
N HIS A 72 13.39 -7.04 -5.53
CA HIS A 72 14.86 -6.96 -5.48
C HIS A 72 15.39 -7.76 -4.29
N ASN A 73 14.84 -7.57 -3.09
CA ASN A 73 15.27 -8.29 -1.90
C ASN A 73 15.11 -9.81 -2.07
N ILE A 74 13.97 -10.26 -2.58
CA ILE A 74 13.69 -11.68 -2.87
C ILE A 74 14.71 -12.25 -3.86
N ALA A 75 15.01 -11.54 -4.96
CA ALA A 75 15.96 -11.98 -5.98
C ALA A 75 17.42 -12.08 -5.45
N ARG A 76 17.75 -11.31 -4.41
CA ARG A 76 19.09 -11.31 -3.79
C ARG A 76 19.24 -12.34 -2.68
N SER A 77 18.19 -12.61 -1.91
CA SER A 77 18.25 -13.55 -0.78
C SER A 77 17.76 -14.95 -1.11
N ASN A 78 17.03 -15.15 -2.21
CA ASN A 78 16.38 -16.42 -2.59
C ASN A 78 15.71 -17.14 -1.40
N PRO A 79 14.80 -16.45 -0.69
CA PRO A 79 14.28 -16.92 0.59
C PRO A 79 13.18 -17.98 0.40
N ALA A 80 12.94 -18.79 1.44
CA ALA A 80 11.81 -19.72 1.44
C ALA A 80 10.46 -18.96 1.42
N PRO A 81 9.35 -19.57 0.95
CA PRO A 81 8.06 -18.89 0.80
C PRO A 81 7.51 -18.21 2.06
N HIS A 82 7.66 -18.82 3.24
CA HIS A 82 7.22 -18.22 4.49
C HIS A 82 8.02 -16.94 4.85
N VAL A 83 9.29 -16.87 4.44
CA VAL A 83 10.14 -15.68 4.61
C VAL A 83 9.73 -14.59 3.62
N ILE A 84 9.30 -14.93 2.39
CA ILE A 84 8.72 -13.95 1.44
C ILE A 84 7.51 -13.25 2.08
N MET A 85 6.60 -14.03 2.67
CA MET A 85 5.44 -13.48 3.38
C MET A 85 5.85 -12.61 4.56
N MET A 86 6.83 -13.05 5.36
CA MET A 86 7.36 -12.27 6.49
C MET A 86 7.98 -10.95 6.02
N MET A 87 8.74 -10.94 4.92
CA MET A 87 9.33 -9.74 4.35
C MET A 87 8.26 -8.79 3.84
N ALA A 88 7.26 -9.30 3.11
CA ALA A 88 6.18 -8.48 2.58
C ALA A 88 5.36 -7.83 3.71
N VAL A 89 4.87 -8.63 4.67
CA VAL A 89 4.14 -8.11 5.84
C VAL A 89 5.03 -7.17 6.66
N GLY A 90 6.31 -7.47 6.81
CA GLY A 90 7.30 -6.61 7.48
C GLY A 90 7.45 -5.24 6.81
N PHE A 91 7.47 -5.16 5.47
CA PHE A 91 7.44 -3.90 4.75
C PHE A 91 6.20 -3.09 5.09
N GLY A 92 5.01 -3.70 5.08
CA GLY A 92 3.77 -3.03 5.42
C GLY A 92 3.71 -2.57 6.88
N ALA A 93 4.03 -3.47 7.81
CA ALA A 93 3.83 -3.28 9.25
C ALA A 93 4.94 -2.50 9.94
N VAL A 94 6.20 -2.66 9.51
CA VAL A 94 7.38 -2.16 10.22
C VAL A 94 8.07 -1.02 9.48
N ILE A 95 7.81 -0.86 8.17
CA ILE A 95 8.39 0.25 7.39
C ILE A 95 7.31 1.26 7.02
N MET A 96 6.32 0.85 6.23
CA MET A 96 5.29 1.75 5.68
C MET A 96 4.40 2.33 6.78
N THR A 97 3.92 1.47 7.69
CA THR A 97 3.01 1.88 8.77
C THR A 97 3.66 2.89 9.72
N PRO A 98 4.88 2.69 10.26
CA PRO A 98 5.53 3.71 11.07
C PRO A 98 5.85 4.99 10.30
N ALA A 99 6.26 4.89 9.02
CA ALA A 99 6.53 6.05 8.19
C ALA A 99 5.30 6.96 8.01
N ILE A 100 4.11 6.39 7.77
CA ILE A 100 2.87 7.19 7.74
C ILE A 100 2.47 7.65 9.15
N GLY A 101 2.68 6.83 10.18
CA GLY A 101 2.36 7.16 11.57
C GLY A 101 3.08 8.40 12.08
N ILE A 102 4.37 8.55 11.77
CA ILE A 102 5.17 9.75 12.08
C ILE A 102 4.54 10.99 11.46
N ASN A 103 4.17 10.91 10.17
CA ASN A 103 3.51 12.02 9.48
C ASN A 103 2.13 12.34 10.07
N TYR A 104 1.39 11.33 10.51
CA TYR A 104 0.07 11.52 11.12
C TYR A 104 0.17 12.21 12.47
N LEU A 105 1.17 11.88 13.28
CA LEU A 105 1.46 12.58 14.54
C LEU A 105 1.78 14.05 14.31
N PHE A 106 2.66 14.37 13.34
CA PHE A 106 2.99 15.77 13.03
C PHE A 106 1.80 16.56 12.46
N GLN A 107 0.91 15.88 11.74
CA GLN A 107 -0.30 16.49 11.19
C GLN A 107 -1.49 16.45 12.16
N MET A 108 -1.31 15.96 13.39
CA MET A 108 -2.37 15.78 14.39
C MET A 108 -3.60 15.05 13.83
N ARG A 109 -3.38 14.05 12.97
CA ARG A 109 -4.46 13.28 12.34
C ARG A 109 -5.09 12.31 13.34
N PRO A 110 -6.39 11.98 13.20
CA PRO A 110 -7.05 11.05 14.10
C PRO A 110 -6.39 9.66 14.10
N GLY A 111 -6.15 9.07 15.28
CA GLY A 111 -5.57 7.73 15.40
C GLY A 111 -6.44 6.62 14.76
N LYS A 112 -7.75 6.84 14.64
CA LYS A 112 -8.64 5.95 13.88
C LYS A 112 -8.35 5.94 12.38
N LEU A 113 -7.98 7.10 11.81
CA LEU A 113 -7.59 7.20 10.41
C LEU A 113 -6.29 6.44 10.17
N PHE A 114 -5.32 6.61 11.08
CA PHE A 114 -4.07 5.84 11.07
C PHE A 114 -4.34 4.33 11.07
N ALA A 115 -5.24 3.82 11.91
CA ALA A 115 -5.54 2.39 11.96
C ALA A 115 -6.10 1.84 10.62
N ILE A 116 -6.94 2.63 9.94
CA ILE A 116 -7.48 2.25 8.62
C ILE A 116 -6.35 2.18 7.59
N ASP A 117 -5.49 3.20 7.54
CA ASP A 117 -4.43 3.31 6.55
C ASP A 117 -3.27 2.34 6.83
N ALA A 118 -2.94 2.10 8.09
CA ALA A 118 -1.98 1.07 8.50
C ALA A 118 -2.46 -0.33 8.12
N GLY A 119 -3.73 -0.64 8.39
CA GLY A 119 -4.34 -1.92 7.99
C GLY A 119 -4.27 -2.13 6.48
N TYR A 120 -4.56 -1.09 5.70
CA TYR A 120 -4.41 -1.11 4.24
C TYR A 120 -2.99 -1.48 3.80
N MET A 121 -1.97 -0.81 4.36
CA MET A 121 -0.57 -1.08 4.00
C MET A 121 -0.14 -2.52 4.31
N ILE A 122 -0.58 -3.03 5.47
CA ILE A 122 -0.25 -4.40 5.90
C ILE A 122 -0.94 -5.44 5.01
N VAL A 123 -2.24 -5.30 4.78
CA VAL A 123 -3.02 -6.25 3.98
C VAL A 123 -2.65 -6.18 2.50
N GLY A 124 -2.42 -4.98 1.98
CA GLY A 124 -1.90 -4.76 0.63
C GLY A 124 -0.57 -5.47 0.43
N MET A 125 0.40 -5.24 1.31
CA MET A 125 1.69 -5.93 1.22
C MET A 125 1.58 -7.44 1.44
N ALA A 126 0.68 -7.92 2.30
CA ALA A 126 0.45 -9.36 2.46
C ALA A 126 0.00 -10.00 1.14
N ALA A 127 -0.88 -9.34 0.37
CA ALA A 127 -1.28 -9.82 -0.94
C ALA A 127 -0.14 -9.79 -1.96
N VAL A 128 0.72 -8.76 -1.94
CA VAL A 128 1.96 -8.75 -2.73
C VAL A 128 2.81 -9.98 -2.41
N GLY A 129 3.04 -10.27 -1.12
CA GLY A 129 3.77 -11.46 -0.68
C GLY A 129 3.16 -12.74 -1.24
N GLY A 130 1.83 -12.86 -1.21
CA GLY A 130 1.09 -13.99 -1.77
C GLY A 130 1.31 -14.15 -3.28
N VAL A 131 1.31 -13.05 -4.04
CA VAL A 131 1.62 -13.06 -5.47
C VAL A 131 3.05 -13.52 -5.74
N PHE A 132 4.02 -13.04 -4.95
CA PHE A 132 5.41 -13.48 -5.10
C PHE A 132 5.59 -14.96 -4.77
N VAL A 133 4.93 -15.47 -3.72
CA VAL A 133 4.95 -16.90 -3.39
C VAL A 133 4.29 -17.75 -4.49
N ALA A 134 3.23 -17.27 -5.13
CA ALA A 134 2.58 -17.98 -6.22
C ALA A 134 3.42 -18.04 -7.51
N LEU A 135 4.41 -17.16 -7.64
CA LEU A 135 5.26 -16.99 -8.83
C LEU A 135 6.76 -17.26 -8.56
N SER A 136 7.09 -17.75 -7.36
CA SER A 136 8.46 -18.07 -6.92
C SER A 136 8.87 -19.50 -7.26
#